data_AF-A0A857DA81-F1
#
_entry.id   AF-A0A857DA81-F1
#
_cell.length_a   1.000
_cell.length_b   1.000
_cell.length_c   1.000
_cell.angle_alpha   90.00
_cell.angle_beta   90.00
_cell.angle_gamma   90.00
#
_symmetry.space_group_name_H-M   'P 1'
#
loop_
_entity.id
_entity.type
_entity.pdbx_description
1 polymer ?
#
loop_
_entity_poly.entity_id
_entity_poly.type
_entity_poly.pdbx_seq_one_letter_code
_entity_poly.pdbx_strand_id
1 'polypeptide(L)'
;MAFILIKGRFTPQFGQPDGDSVRFLANNRRLLFELEGRRPNISRDNGTVQLRFEGIDAIEKGAIKPLSTQAKENMLDLIGYDSK
;
A
#
# COMPACT_ATOMS: atom_id res chain seq x y z
N MET A 1 -0.46 4.98 24.60
CA MET A 1 0.05 5.22 23.23
C MET A 1 -1.02 5.96 22.44
N ALA A 2 -0.66 7.08 21.81
CA ALA A 2 -1.56 7.79 20.92
C ALA A 2 -1.34 7.30 19.48
N PHE A 3 -2.40 7.23 18.68
CA PHE A 3 -2.34 6.86 17.27
C PHE A 3 -3.01 7.94 16.43
N ILE A 4 -2.47 8.20 15.24
CA ILE A 4 -3.09 9.07 14.24
C ILE A 4 -3.86 8.21 13.25
N LEU A 5 -5.17 8.42 13.14
CA LEU A 5 -5.98 7.76 12.11
C LEU A 5 -5.91 8.57 10.81
N ILE A 6 -5.29 8.00 9.78
CA ILE A 6 -5.27 8.58 8.44
C ILE A 6 -6.28 7.83 7.56
N LYS A 7 -7.41 8.46 7.26
CA LYS A 7 -8.41 7.90 6.33
C LYS A 7 -7.98 8.12 4.88
N GLY A 8 -8.34 7.19 4.01
CA GLY A 8 -8.03 7.26 2.59
C GLY A 8 -8.58 6.08 1.81
N ARG A 9 -8.01 5.83 0.63
CA ARG A 9 -8.38 4.72 -0.24
C ARG A 9 -7.12 3.99 -0.70
N PHE A 10 -7.22 2.67 -0.80
CA PHE A 10 -6.22 1.89 -1.52
C PHE A 10 -6.37 2.10 -3.02
N THR A 11 -5.24 2.23 -3.72
CA THR A 11 -5.19 2.52 -5.15
C THR A 11 -4.18 1.61 -5.85
N PRO A 12 -4.39 0.28 -5.85
CA PRO A 12 -3.42 -0.68 -6.36
C PRO A 12 -3.11 -0.51 -7.85
N GLN A 13 -3.94 0.20 -8.61
CA GLN A 13 -3.67 0.58 -10.01
C GLN A 13 -2.41 1.46 -10.18
N PHE A 14 -1.96 2.15 -9.11
CA PHE A 14 -0.82 3.06 -9.16
C PHE A 14 0.52 2.39 -8.84
N GLY A 15 0.82 1.30 -9.52
CA GLY A 15 2.08 0.57 -9.38
C GLY A 15 1.89 -0.90 -9.62
N GLN A 16 2.90 -1.68 -9.30
CA GLN A 16 2.82 -3.14 -9.29
C GLN A 16 3.24 -3.61 -7.89
N PRO A 17 2.28 -3.88 -6.99
CA PRO A 17 2.56 -4.25 -5.62
C PRO A 17 3.04 -5.70 -5.51
N ASP A 18 3.73 -5.98 -4.40
CA ASP A 18 3.92 -7.33 -3.87
C ASP A 18 2.70 -7.71 -3.02
N GLY A 19 2.68 -8.91 -2.42
CA GLY A 19 1.56 -9.35 -1.57
C GLY A 19 1.46 -8.65 -0.20
N ASP A 20 2.43 -7.81 0.16
CA ASP A 20 2.53 -7.15 1.47
C ASP A 20 2.48 -5.61 1.38
N SER A 21 2.24 -5.06 0.19
CA SER A 21 2.31 -3.63 -0.03
C SER A 21 1.20 -3.13 -0.94
N VAL A 22 0.77 -1.89 -0.72
CA VAL A 22 -0.28 -1.26 -1.51
C VAL A 22 -0.09 0.25 -1.58
N ARG A 23 -0.51 0.85 -2.68
CA ARG A 23 -0.60 2.31 -2.77
C ARG A 23 -1.81 2.82 -2.02
N PHE A 24 -1.63 3.94 -1.36
CA PHE A 24 -2.65 4.58 -0.55
C PHE A 24 -2.74 6.07 -0.88
N LEU A 25 -3.96 6.54 -1.10
CA LEU A 25 -4.28 7.96 -1.24
C LEU A 25 -4.98 8.43 0.03
N ALA A 26 -4.28 9.22 0.84
CA ALA A 26 -4.86 9.83 2.04
C ALA A 26 -5.89 10.91 1.68
N ASN A 27 -7.03 10.93 2.36
CA ASN A 27 -8.03 11.99 2.23
C ASN A 27 -7.48 13.35 2.66
N ASN A 28 -6.59 13.35 3.67
CA ASN A 28 -5.83 14.52 4.08
C ASN A 28 -4.33 14.17 4.11
N ARG A 29 -3.60 14.59 3.07
CA ARG A 29 -2.16 14.32 2.92
C ARG A 29 -1.30 15.04 3.96
N ARG A 30 -1.81 16.08 4.64
CA ARG A 30 -1.05 16.78 5.69
C ARG A 30 -0.75 15.86 6.88
N LEU A 31 -1.68 14.96 7.20
CA LEU A 31 -1.51 13.99 8.30
C LEU A 31 -0.32 13.05 8.09
N LEU A 32 0.09 12.80 6.84
CA LEU A 32 1.28 11.99 6.56
C LEU A 32 2.58 12.67 7.03
N PHE A 33 2.60 14.00 7.11
CA PHE A 33 3.76 14.77 7.58
C PHE A 33 3.80 14.93 9.11
N GLU A 34 2.72 14.57 9.80
CA GLU A 34 2.65 14.55 11.26
C GLU A 34 3.19 13.24 11.86
N LEU A 35 3.44 12.24 11.01
CA LEU A 35 4.05 10.97 11.42
C LEU A 35 5.51 11.20 11.84
N GLU A 36 5.90 10.59 12.95
CA GLU A 36 7.29 10.58 13.41
C GLU A 36 8.19 9.76 12.47
N GLY A 37 9.48 10.10 12.44
CA GLY A 37 10.48 9.37 11.67
C GLY A 37 10.72 9.92 10.27
N ARG A 38 10.82 9.03 9.27
CA ARG A 38 11.16 9.42 7.89
C ARG A 38 9.99 10.13 7.23
N ARG A 39 10.28 11.24 6.55
CA ARG A 39 9.28 11.96 5.75
C ARG A 39 8.65 11.02 4.71
N PRO A 40 7.32 11.09 4.50
CA PRO A 40 6.64 10.25 3.53
C PRO A 40 7.11 10.58 2.11
N ASN A 41 7.45 9.55 1.33
CA ASN A 41 7.70 9.71 -0.10
C ASN A 41 6.38 9.67 -0.86
N ILE A 42 5.79 10.85 -1.07
CA ILE A 42 4.52 10.96 -1.80
C ILE A 42 4.79 11.16 -3.29
N SER A 43 4.16 10.31 -4.12
CA SER A 43 4.22 10.45 -5.58
C SER A 43 3.74 11.82 -6.04
N ARG A 44 4.49 12.44 -6.95
CA ARG A 44 4.10 13.71 -7.58
C ARG A 44 2.98 13.52 -8.60
N ASP A 45 2.93 12.37 -9.26
CA ASP A 45 2.04 12.11 -10.39
C ASP A 45 0.61 11.78 -9.96
N ASN A 46 0.45 11.00 -8.89
CA ASN A 46 -0.86 10.53 -8.42
C ASN A 46 -1.14 10.82 -6.94
N GLY A 47 -0.18 11.41 -6.22
CA GLY A 47 -0.36 11.81 -4.83
C GLY A 47 -0.40 10.67 -3.81
N THR A 48 -0.11 9.44 -4.23
CA THR A 48 -0.14 8.26 -3.35
C THR A 48 1.17 8.07 -2.60
N VAL A 49 1.10 7.38 -1.46
CA VAL A 49 2.24 6.78 -0.76
C VAL A 49 2.18 5.26 -0.88
N GLN A 50 3.32 4.58 -0.74
CA GLN A 50 3.33 3.13 -0.59
C GLN A 50 3.25 2.78 0.89
N LEU A 51 2.31 1.92 1.25
CA LEU A 51 2.23 1.28 2.55
C LEU A 51 2.80 -0.13 2.45
N ARG A 52 3.41 -0.60 3.54
CA ARG A 52 3.70 -2.02 3.79
C ARG A 52 2.88 -2.47 4.98
N PHE A 53 2.33 -3.68 4.91
CA PHE A 53 1.63 -4.27 6.05
C PHE A 53 2.64 -4.70 7.10
N GLU A 54 2.44 -4.22 8.32
CA GLU A 54 3.33 -4.55 9.43
C GLU A 54 3.23 -6.04 9.78
N GLY A 55 4.38 -6.69 9.98
CA GLY A 55 4.45 -8.12 10.33
C GLY A 55 4.17 -9.09 9.19
N ILE A 56 4.06 -8.60 7.95
CA ILE A 56 3.87 -9.43 6.74
C ILE A 56 5.03 -9.19 5.79
N ASP A 57 5.60 -10.26 5.26
CA ASP A 57 6.59 -10.22 4.18
C ASP A 57 6.15 -11.21 3.10
N ALA A 58 5.95 -10.70 1.89
CA ALA A 58 5.44 -11.49 0.76
C ALA A 58 6.54 -11.73 -0.27
N ILE A 59 6.36 -12.77 -1.08
CA ILE A 59 7.26 -13.05 -2.20
C ILE A 59 7.23 -11.87 -3.18
N GLU A 60 8.42 -11.37 -3.54
CA GLU A 60 8.56 -10.29 -4.50
C GLU A 60 7.90 -10.65 -5.84
N LYS A 61 7.22 -9.68 -6.47
CA LYS A 61 6.49 -9.82 -7.74
C LYS A 61 7.33 -10.40 -8.89
N GLY A 62 8.64 -10.17 -8.88
CA GLY A 62 9.58 -10.66 -9.90
C GLY A 62 10.09 -12.08 -9.64
N ALA A 63 9.83 -12.64 -8.47
CA ALA A 63 10.29 -13.96 -8.07
C ALA A 63 9.38 -15.08 -8.59
N ILE A 64 9.48 -16.26 -7.97
CA ILE A 64 8.90 -17.50 -8.49
C ILE A 64 7.37 -17.44 -8.60
N LYS A 65 6.89 -17.83 -9.78
CA LYS A 65 5.46 -18.03 -10.06
C LYS A 65 5.08 -19.49 -9.76
N PRO A 66 3.86 -19.76 -9.26
CA PRO A 66 2.73 -18.82 -9.15
C PRO A 66 2.67 -18.03 -7.84
N LEU A 67 3.53 -18.32 -6.87
CA LEU A 67 3.36 -17.84 -5.49
C LEU A 67 3.40 -16.30 -5.36
N SER A 68 4.29 -15.63 -6.10
CA SER A 68 4.33 -14.15 -6.13
C SER A 68 3.04 -13.54 -6.67
N THR A 69 2.39 -14.21 -7.63
CA THR A 69 1.13 -13.77 -8.22
C THR A 69 -0.04 -14.00 -7.27
N GLN A 70 -0.10 -15.18 -6.64
CA GLN A 70 -1.13 -15.53 -5.66
C GLN A 70 -1.08 -14.63 -4.43
N ALA A 71 0.12 -14.30 -3.93
CA ALA A 71 0.28 -13.39 -2.79
C ALA A 71 -0.33 -12.01 -3.08
N LYS A 72 -0.04 -11.47 -4.27
CA LYS A 72 -0.62 -10.20 -4.74
C LYS A 72 -2.14 -10.31 -4.91
N GLU A 73 -2.65 -11.36 -5.55
CA GLU A 73 -4.09 -11.55 -5.78
C GLU A 73 -4.88 -11.67 -4.48
N ASN A 74 -4.42 -12.52 -3.55
CA ASN A 74 -5.03 -12.65 -2.22
C ASN A 74 -5.04 -11.31 -1.48
N MET A 75 -3.96 -10.53 -1.58
CA MET A 75 -3.89 -9.20 -0.97
C MET A 75 -4.95 -8.26 -1.57
N LEU A 76 -5.09 -8.22 -2.90
CA LEU A 76 -6.09 -7.38 -3.58
C LEU A 76 -7.52 -7.75 -3.15
N ASP A 77 -7.82 -9.03 -3.04
CA ASP A 77 -9.11 -9.51 -2.58
C ASP A 77 -9.38 -9.09 -1.11
N LEU A 78 -8.40 -9.25 -0.23
CA LEU A 78 -8.51 -8.91 1.20
C LEU A 78 -8.71 -7.41 1.45
N ILE A 79 -8.15 -6.56 0.60
CA ILE A 79 -8.38 -5.10 0.70
C ILE A 79 -9.67 -4.65 0.00
N GLY A 80 -10.45 -5.59 -0.56
CA GLY A 80 -11.72 -5.32 -1.23
C GLY A 80 -11.56 -4.63 -2.58
N TYR A 81 -10.45 -4.86 -3.28
CA TYR A 81 -10.25 -4.32 -4.63
C TYR A 81 -10.95 -5.21 -5.66
N ASP A 82 -12.08 -4.73 -6.21
CA ASP A 82 -12.70 -5.33 -7.38
C ASP A 82 -12.17 -4.63 -8.64
N SER A 83 -11.71 -5.41 -9.62
CA SER A 83 -11.12 -4.91 -10.87
C SER A 83 -12.15 -4.62 -11.97
N LYS A 84 -13.44 -4.78 -11.66
CA LYS A 84 -14.56 -4.55 -12.58
C LYS A 84 -14.81 -3.09 -12.90
#